data_AF-A0A151EMQ4-F1
#
_entry.id   AF-A0A151EMQ4-F1
#
_cell.length_a   1.000
_cell.length_b   1.000
_cell.length_c   1.000
_cell.angle_alpha   90.00
_cell.angle_beta   90.00
_cell.angle_gamma   90.00
#
_symmetry.space_group_name_H-M   'P 1'
#
loop_
_entity.id
_entity.type
_entity.pdbx_description
1 polymer ?
#
loop_
_entity_poly.entity_id
_entity_poly.type
_entity_poly.pdbx_seq_one_letter_code
_entity_poly.pdbx_strand_id
1 'polypeptide(L)'
;MWVLLGLIVGIVMVIILVAVVIVLRKRGMMQQKETNYKAFFVIGVGLLPVGIVLMLAVGIFFVYLVGLAVSYMAIGLVNRDKWK
;
A
#
# COMPACT_ATOMS: atom_id res chain seq x y z
N MET A 1 13.70 -24.82 2.05
CA MET A 1 14.71 -23.91 2.65
C MET A 1 14.53 -22.46 2.19
N TRP A 2 14.60 -22.19 0.88
CA TRP A 2 14.50 -20.83 0.31
C TRP A 2 13.17 -20.09 0.62
N VAL A 3 12.05 -20.79 0.64
CA VAL A 3 10.72 -20.21 0.94
C VAL A 3 10.64 -19.70 2.39
N LEU A 4 11.20 -20.44 3.35
CA LEU A 4 11.23 -20.02 4.77
C LEU A 4 12.14 -18.80 4.96
N LEU A 5 13.30 -18.79 4.29
CA LEU A 5 14.20 -17.64 4.27
C LEU A 5 13.51 -16.37 3.72
N GLY A 6 12.80 -16.50 2.59
CA GLY A 6 12.05 -15.38 2.01
C GLY A 6 10.96 -14.83 2.94
N LEU A 7 10.23 -15.71 3.63
CA LEU A 7 9.22 -15.34 4.62
C LEU A 7 9.83 -14.56 5.80
N ILE A 8 10.96 -15.04 6.34
CA ILE A 8 11.65 -14.39 7.46
C ILE A 8 12.12 -12.99 7.06
N VAL A 9 12.76 -12.87 5.89
CA VAL A 9 13.23 -11.57 5.38
C VAL A 9 12.06 -10.60 5.20
N GLY A 10 10.93 -11.07 4.64
CA GLY A 10 9.72 -10.28 4.47
C GLY A 10 9.18 -9.74 5.80
N ILE A 11 9.06 -10.61 6.81
CA ILE A 11 8.58 -10.24 8.14
C ILE A 11 9.52 -9.21 8.79
N VAL A 12 10.83 -9.43 8.73
CA VAL A 12 11.82 -8.49 9.28
C VAL A 12 11.72 -7.12 8.62
N MET A 13 11.53 -7.07 7.30
CA MET A 13 11.39 -5.79 6.58
C MET A 13 10.15 -5.02 7.02
N VAL A 14 9.01 -5.71 7.20
CA VAL A 14 7.77 -5.09 7.70
C VAL A 14 7.96 -4.55 9.12
N ILE A 15 8.62 -5.31 10.00
CA ILE A 15 8.90 -4.87 11.38
C ILE A 15 9.76 -3.59 11.37
N ILE A 16 10.81 -3.54 10.54
CA ILE A 16 11.67 -2.35 10.42
C ILE A 16 10.86 -1.14 9.93
N LEU A 17 10.04 -1.31 8.90
CA LEU A 17 9.17 -0.25 8.37
C LEU A 17 8.23 0.30 9.45
N VAL A 18 7.56 -0.59 10.21
CA VAL A 18 6.67 -0.20 11.30
C VAL A 18 7.43 0.54 12.40
N ALA A 19 8.61 0.05 12.79
CA ALA A 19 9.45 0.68 13.80
C ALA A 19 9.89 2.09 13.38
N VAL A 20 10.31 2.27 12.12
CA VAL A 20 10.69 3.58 11.56
C VAL A 20 9.51 4.55 11.61
N VAL A 21 8.32 4.12 11.17
CA VAL A 21 7.11 4.95 11.20
C VAL A 21 6.78 5.38 12.63
N ILE A 22 6.86 4.47 13.62
CA ILE A 22 6.61 4.80 15.02
C ILE A 22 7.63 5.82 15.54
N VAL A 23 8.92 5.66 15.21
CA VAL A 23 9.97 6.60 15.64
C VAL A 23 9.76 7.99 15.02
N LEU A 24 9.47 8.06 13.71
CA LEU A 24 9.21 9.33 13.02
C LEU A 24 7.98 10.04 13.57
N ARG A 25 6.92 9.28 13.89
CA ARG A 25 5.71 9.81 14.53
C ARG A 25 5.99 10.32 15.94
N LYS A 26 6.74 9.57 16.75
CA LYS A 26 7.15 10.01 18.11
C LYS A 26 8.02 11.26 18.09
N ARG A 27 8.85 11.44 17.07
CA ARG A 27 9.69 12.64 16.91
C ARG A 27 8.93 13.88 16.44
N GLY A 28 7.61 13.80 16.23
CA GLY A 28 6.81 14.93 15.75
C GLY A 28 7.19 15.41 14.35
N MET A 29 8.01 14.63 13.62
CA MET A 29 8.51 14.98 12.28
C MET A 29 7.45 14.75 11.19
N MET A 30 6.38 14.00 11.49
CA MET A 30 5.19 13.95 10.66
C MET A 30 4.28 15.13 11.03
N GLN A 31 4.43 16.25 10.30
CA GLN A 31 3.37 17.26 10.28
C GLN A 31 2.06 16.56 9.92
N GLN A 32 1.01 16.79 10.72
CA GLN A 32 -0.34 16.31 10.43
C GLN A 32 -0.92 17.11 9.27
N LYS A 33 -0.35 16.91 8.08
CA LYS A 33 -0.94 17.40 6.84
C LYS A 33 -2.17 16.55 6.61
N GLU A 34 -3.33 17.19 6.44
CA GLU A 34 -4.58 16.49 6.21
C GLU A 34 -4.43 15.46 5.08
N THR A 35 -4.76 14.21 5.39
CA THR A 35 -4.65 13.09 4.47
C THR A 35 -5.51 13.34 3.23
N ASN A 36 -4.90 13.31 2.04
CA ASN A 36 -5.64 13.45 0.80
C ASN A 36 -6.26 12.10 0.39
N TYR A 37 -7.47 11.84 0.88
CA TYR A 37 -8.20 10.61 0.59
C TYR A 37 -8.57 10.44 -0.89
N LYS A 38 -8.77 11.55 -1.61
CA LYS A 38 -9.00 11.53 -3.06
C LYS A 38 -7.77 11.01 -3.81
N ALA A 39 -6.56 11.37 -3.37
CA ALA A 39 -5.33 10.84 -3.95
C ALA A 39 -5.24 9.32 -3.81
N PHE A 40 -5.65 8.74 -2.68
CA PHE A 40 -5.70 7.28 -2.53
C PHE A 40 -6.66 6.62 -3.54
N PHE A 41 -7.84 7.21 -3.73
CA PHE A 41 -8.78 6.72 -4.75
C PHE A 41 -8.16 6.76 -6.15
N VAL A 42 -7.54 7.89 -6.54
CA VAL A 42 -6.89 8.06 -7.85
C VAL A 42 -5.74 7.09 -8.04
N ILE A 43 -4.89 6.89 -7.02
CA ILE A 43 -3.81 5.91 -7.05
C ILE A 43 -4.37 4.51 -7.28
N GLY A 44 -5.43 4.14 -6.56
CA GLY A 44 -6.04 2.82 -6.71
C GLY A 44 -6.62 2.60 -8.11
N VAL A 45 -7.35 3.59 -8.66
CA VAL A 45 -7.89 3.53 -10.04
C VAL A 45 -6.76 3.46 -11.07
N GLY A 46 -5.67 4.19 -10.89
CA GLY A 46 -4.52 4.16 -11.81
C GLY A 46 -3.70 2.87 -11.70
N LEU A 47 -3.57 2.30 -10.50
CA LEU A 47 -2.78 1.09 -10.26
C LEU A 47 -3.53 -0.19 -10.65
N LEU A 48 -4.87 -0.20 -10.58
CA LEU A 48 -5.69 -1.37 -10.92
C LEU A 48 -5.39 -1.92 -12.32
N PRO A 49 -5.43 -1.13 -13.42
CA PRO A 49 -5.13 -1.65 -14.75
C PRO A 49 -3.70 -2.16 -14.87
N VAL A 50 -2.73 -1.52 -14.21
CA VAL A 50 -1.33 -1.98 -14.19
C VAL A 50 -1.23 -3.36 -13.53
N GLY A 51 -1.89 -3.56 -12.38
CA GLY A 51 -1.93 -4.84 -11.68
C GLY A 51 -2.57 -5.94 -12.52
N ILE A 52 -3.69 -5.64 -13.19
CA ILE A 52 -4.38 -6.59 -14.07
C ILE A 52 -3.50 -6.97 -15.27
N VAL A 53 -2.90 -5.98 -15.96
CA VAL A 53 -2.02 -6.24 -17.11
C VAL A 53 -0.84 -7.10 -16.72
N LEU A 54 -0.16 -6.80 -15.60
CA LEU A 54 0.97 -7.61 -15.13
C LEU A 54 0.54 -9.02 -14.69
N MET A 55 -0.62 -9.16 -14.08
CA MET A 55 -1.17 -10.46 -13.70
C MET A 55 -1.44 -11.34 -14.93
N LEU A 56 -1.96 -10.76 -16.01
CA LEU A 56 -2.23 -11.48 -17.25
C LEU A 56 -0.95 -11.74 -18.07
N ALA A 57 -0.02 -10.78 -18.10
CA ALA A 57 1.18 -10.85 -18.94
C ALA A 57 2.33 -11.66 -18.31
N VAL A 58 2.47 -11.61 -16.99
CA VAL A 58 3.61 -12.21 -16.28
C VAL A 58 3.18 -13.37 -15.37
N GLY A 59 2.01 -13.28 -14.74
CA GLY A 59 1.38 -14.39 -14.03
C GLY A 59 0.69 -14.02 -12.71
N ILE A 60 0.08 -15.04 -12.09
CA ILE A 60 -0.81 -14.89 -10.92
C ILE A 60 -0.16 -14.21 -9.71
N PHE A 61 1.17 -14.24 -9.60
CA PHE A 61 1.89 -13.61 -8.49
C PHE A 61 1.60 -12.11 -8.40
N PHE A 62 1.23 -11.41 -9.47
CA PHE A 62 0.90 -9.98 -9.45
C PHE A 62 -0.49 -9.65 -8.88
N VAL A 63 -1.24 -10.64 -8.39
CA VAL A 63 -2.53 -10.45 -7.71
C VAL A 63 -2.43 -9.49 -6.51
N TYR A 64 -1.27 -9.37 -5.86
CA TYR A 64 -1.07 -8.40 -4.77
C TYR A 64 -1.19 -6.95 -5.25
N LEU A 65 -0.84 -6.63 -6.51
CA LEU A 65 -1.00 -5.28 -7.06
C LEU A 65 -2.47 -4.93 -7.25
N VAL A 66 -3.27 -5.91 -7.69
CA VAL A 66 -4.72 -5.76 -7.79
C VAL A 66 -5.32 -5.56 -6.39
N GLY A 67 -4.89 -6.37 -5.41
CA GLY A 67 -5.30 -6.22 -4.02
C GLY A 67 -4.94 -4.85 -3.43
N LEU A 68 -3.73 -4.35 -3.67
CA LEU A 68 -3.30 -3.01 -3.24
C LEU A 68 -4.11 -1.91 -3.92
N ALA A 69 -4.36 -2.01 -5.22
CA ALA A 69 -5.16 -1.06 -5.97
C ALA A 69 -6.59 -0.97 -5.40
N VAL A 70 -7.23 -2.12 -5.17
CA VAL A 70 -8.56 -2.21 -4.55
C VAL A 70 -8.55 -1.63 -3.13
N SER A 71 -7.51 -1.91 -2.34
CA SER A 71 -7.37 -1.36 -0.98
C SER A 71 -7.30 0.17 -1.00
N TYR A 72 -6.51 0.75 -1.90
CA TYR A 72 -6.42 2.21 -2.03
C TYR A 72 -7.72 2.84 -2.52
N MET A 73 -8.42 2.20 -3.48
CA MET A 73 -9.75 2.63 -3.88
C MET A 73 -10.73 2.60 -2.73
N ALA A 74 -10.75 1.52 -1.94
CA ALA A 74 -11.65 1.37 -0.80
C ALA A 74 -11.38 2.44 0.27
N ILE A 75 -10.11 2.68 0.63
CA ILE A 75 -9.73 3.73 1.58
C ILE A 75 -10.20 5.11 1.08
N GLY A 76 -9.95 5.41 -0.19
CA GLY A 76 -10.40 6.65 -0.79
C GLY A 76 -11.93 6.79 -0.76
N LEU A 77 -12.67 5.75 -1.17
CA LEU A 77 -14.12 5.77 -1.27
C LEU A 77 -14.83 5.83 0.09
N VAL A 78 -14.32 5.12 1.10
CA VAL A 78 -14.84 5.17 2.48
C VAL A 78 -14.67 6.56 3.09
N ASN A 79 -13.61 7.29 2.72
CA ASN A 79 -13.36 8.65 3.17
C ASN A 79 -13.72 9.71 2.13
N ARG A 80 -14.71 9.44 1.27
CA ARG A 80 -15.20 10.37 0.24
C ARG A 80 -15.73 11.69 0.78
N ASP A 81 -16.18 11.69 2.02
CA ASP A 81 -16.58 12.88 2.78
C ASP A 81 -15.43 13.86 3.01
N LYS A 82 -14.19 13.36 3.03
CA LYS A 82 -12.96 14.14 3.27
C LYS A 82 -12.19 14.41 1.99
N TRP A 83 -12.81 14.20 0.83
CA TRP A 83 -12.19 14.54 -0.44
C TRP A 83 -12.05 16.06 -0.57
N LYS A 84 -10.92 16.48 -1.11
CA LYS A 84 -10.62 17.87 -1.45
C LYS A 84 -10.66 18.08 -2.96
#